data_AF-A0A2P4WZQ1-F1
#
_entry.id   AF-A0A2P4WZQ1-F1
#
_cell.length_a   1.000
_cell.length_b   1.000
_cell.length_c   1.000
_cell.angle_alpha   90.00
_cell.angle_beta   90.00
_cell.angle_gamma   90.00
#
_symmetry.space_group_name_H-M   'P 1'
#
loop_
_entity.id
_entity.type
_entity.pdbx_description
1 polymer ?
#
loop_
_entity_poly.entity_id
_entity_poly.type
_entity_poly.pdbx_seq_one_letter_code
_entity_poly.pdbx_strand_id
1 'polypeptide(L)'
;MTCCAESVYCSRIEVYLGASDEAKNRKAAKEKAKGVAQKADIRNITKALDGQPGKRLIVADQFCSSCALAIALPERGIYYVRTHRNDRLGWPTGFAFTQEKRPMLMLRGTYRIAQWTEHLELVAVFWVES
;
A
#
# COMPACT_ATOMS: atom_id res chain seq x y z
N MET A 1 7.40 6.14 8.01
CA MET A 1 7.16 7.41 8.74
C MET A 1 5.70 7.80 8.49
N THR A 2 5.02 8.35 9.49
CA THR A 2 3.62 8.80 9.39
C THR A 2 3.56 10.29 9.71
N CYS A 3 3.00 11.08 8.80
CA CYS A 3 2.87 12.53 8.98
C CYS A 3 1.47 13.01 8.61
N CYS A 4 1.07 14.13 9.19
CA CYS A 4 -0.13 14.86 8.80
C CYS A 4 0.12 15.58 7.47
N ALA A 5 -0.76 15.37 6.48
CA ALA A 5 -0.61 15.98 5.16
C ALA A 5 -0.73 17.51 5.18
N GLU A 6 -1.53 18.06 6.10
CA GLU A 6 -1.80 19.50 6.17
C GLU A 6 -0.70 20.27 6.90
N SER A 7 -0.33 19.81 8.09
CA SER A 7 0.68 20.49 8.93
C SER A 7 2.11 20.06 8.65
N VAL A 8 2.29 18.99 7.86
CA VAL A 8 3.59 18.32 7.65
C VAL A 8 4.17 17.76 8.96
N TYR A 9 3.40 17.74 10.05
CA TYR A 9 3.86 17.22 11.33
C TYR A 9 3.99 15.71 11.29
N CYS A 10 5.18 15.19 11.61
CA CYS A 10 5.43 13.76 11.65
C CYS A 10 5.13 13.20 13.04
N SER A 11 4.01 12.49 13.15
CA SER A 11 3.55 11.91 14.41
C SER A 11 4.39 10.71 14.83
N ARG A 12 4.92 9.95 13.86
CA ARG A 12 5.70 8.75 14.16
C ARG A 12 6.74 8.44 13.09
N ILE A 13 7.94 8.12 13.54
CA ILE A 13 9.01 7.56 12.72
C ILE A 13 9.54 6.28 13.35
N GLU A 14 9.88 5.32 12.52
CA GLU A 14 10.65 4.15 12.90
C GLU A 14 11.84 4.07 11.96
N VAL A 15 13.04 3.90 12.52
CA VAL A 15 14.29 3.90 11.76
C VAL A 15 14.66 2.46 11.45
N TYR A 16 14.84 2.16 10.16
CA TYR A 16 15.36 0.87 9.74
C TYR A 16 16.87 0.81 9.97
N LEU A 17 17.31 -0.09 10.85
CA LEU A 17 18.72 -0.25 11.25
C LEU A 17 19.52 -1.23 10.36
N GLY A 18 18.96 -1.65 9.22
CA GLY A 18 19.58 -2.64 8.36
C GLY A 18 19.22 -4.09 8.73
N ALA A 19 19.87 -5.04 8.05
CA ALA A 19 19.76 -6.45 8.38
C ALA A 19 20.62 -6.77 9.60
N SER A 20 20.10 -7.52 10.57
CA SER A 20 20.89 -7.98 11.72
C SER A 20 21.97 -8.97 11.30
N ASP A 21 23.06 -9.06 12.08
CA ASP A 21 24.17 -10.01 11.84
C ASP A 21 23.74 -11.49 11.85
N GLU A 22 22.55 -11.81 12.39
CA GLU A 22 21.93 -13.13 12.33
C GLU A 22 21.47 -13.55 10.92
N ALA A 23 21.50 -12.61 9.95
CA ALA A 23 21.14 -12.82 8.55
C ALA A 23 22.24 -13.48 7.70
N LYS A 24 23.33 -13.97 8.31
CA LYS A 24 24.45 -14.65 7.60
C LYS A 24 24.01 -15.87 6.78
N ASN A 25 22.86 -16.47 7.09
CA ASN A 25 22.23 -17.48 6.25
C ASN A 25 21.31 -16.82 5.20
N ARG A 26 21.83 -16.60 3.98
CA ARG A 26 21.16 -15.89 2.87
C ARG A 26 19.71 -16.34 2.58
N LYS A 27 19.39 -17.63 2.74
CA LYS A 27 18.06 -18.18 2.46
C LYS A 27 17.06 -17.85 3.59
N ALA A 28 17.44 -18.10 4.85
CA ALA A 28 16.64 -17.77 6.02
C ALA A 28 16.48 -16.24 6.21
N ALA A 29 17.51 -15.46 5.88
CA ALA A 29 17.45 -14.01 5.88
C ALA A 29 16.44 -13.45 4.88
N LYS A 30 16.35 -14.04 3.68
CA LYS A 30 15.44 -13.59 2.62
C LYS A 30 13.98 -13.87 2.97
N GLU A 31 13.69 -15.00 3.62
CA GLU A 31 12.35 -15.28 4.15
C GLU A 31 11.99 -14.37 5.34
N LYS A 32 12.91 -14.19 6.29
CA LYS A 32 12.70 -13.29 7.44
C LYS A 32 12.53 -11.82 7.02
N ALA A 33 13.20 -11.38 5.96
CA ALA A 33 13.08 -10.02 5.42
C ALA A 33 11.76 -9.77 4.68
N LYS A 34 11.05 -10.82 4.27
CA LYS A 34 9.81 -10.70 3.49
C LYS A 34 8.72 -10.02 4.32
N GLY A 35 8.30 -8.84 3.90
CA GLY A 35 7.23 -8.08 4.56
C GLY A 35 7.65 -7.37 5.85
N VAL A 36 8.95 -7.27 6.18
CA VAL A 36 9.42 -6.52 7.36
C VAL A 36 9.01 -5.04 7.29
N ALA A 37 9.22 -4.41 6.13
CA ALA A 37 8.79 -3.04 5.89
C ALA A 37 7.29 -2.88 6.08
N GLN A 38 6.49 -3.71 5.40
CA GLN A 38 5.04 -3.70 5.51
C GLN A 38 4.58 -3.85 6.97
N LYS A 39 5.17 -4.79 7.73
CA LYS A 39 4.85 -4.95 9.17
C LYS A 39 5.20 -3.70 9.99
N ALA A 40 6.34 -3.06 9.69
CA ALA A 40 6.73 -1.82 10.35
C ALA A 40 5.76 -0.68 10.01
N ASP A 41 5.30 -0.59 8.76
CA ASP A 41 4.35 0.43 8.33
C ASP A 41 2.98 0.22 8.97
N ILE A 42 2.47 -1.02 8.96
CA ILE A 42 1.23 -1.38 9.66
C ILE A 42 1.33 -0.99 11.14
N ARG A 43 2.45 -1.32 11.80
CA ARG A 43 2.68 -0.95 13.20
C ARG A 43 2.73 0.56 13.40
N ASN A 44 3.41 1.29 12.52
CA ASN A 44 3.53 2.74 12.64
C ASN A 44 2.20 3.45 12.43
N ILE A 45 1.44 3.05 11.42
CA ILE A 45 0.10 3.55 11.16
C ILE A 45 -0.82 3.24 12.34
N THR A 46 -0.86 1.98 12.78
CA THR A 46 -1.75 1.56 13.89
C THR A 46 -1.44 2.35 15.16
N LYS A 47 -0.16 2.52 15.52
CA LYS A 47 0.24 3.30 16.70
C LYS A 47 0.02 4.81 16.54
N ALA A 48 0.22 5.36 15.35
CA ALA A 48 -0.01 6.78 15.10
C ALA A 48 -1.49 7.16 15.14
N LEU A 49 -2.38 6.19 14.88
CA LEU A 49 -3.82 6.37 14.85
C LEU A 49 -4.54 5.87 16.10
N ASP A 50 -3.82 5.26 17.03
CA ASP A 50 -4.38 4.80 18.28
C ASP A 50 -4.94 5.97 19.10
N GLY A 51 -6.19 5.84 19.54
CA GLY A 51 -6.92 6.91 20.25
C GLY A 51 -7.28 8.15 19.40
N GLN A 52 -6.98 8.17 18.11
CA GLN A 52 -7.38 9.26 17.21
C GLN A 52 -8.83 9.06 16.73
N PRO A 53 -9.57 10.16 16.43
CA PRO A 53 -10.90 10.04 15.85
C PRO A 53 -10.84 9.29 14.50
N GLY A 54 -11.85 8.45 14.25
CA GLY A 54 -12.05 7.78 12.97
C GLY A 54 -12.32 8.76 11.81
N LYS A 55 -12.48 8.22 10.60
CA LYS A 55 -12.69 8.94 9.31
C LYS A 55 -11.47 9.69 8.77
N ARG A 56 -10.27 9.18 9.02
CA ARG A 56 -9.04 9.71 8.41
C ARG A 56 -8.72 9.02 7.10
N LEU A 57 -8.15 9.77 6.15
CA LEU A 57 -7.55 9.22 4.94
C LEU A 57 -6.04 9.06 5.16
N ILE A 58 -5.54 7.86 4.93
CA ILE A 58 -4.12 7.58 4.84
C ILE A 58 -3.74 7.49 3.36
N VAL A 59 -2.69 8.21 2.98
CA VAL A 59 -2.03 8.07 1.69
C VAL A 59 -0.68 7.40 1.90
N ALA A 60 -0.45 6.28 1.20
CA ALA A 60 0.80 5.53 1.30
C ALA A 60 1.39 5.23 -0.07
N ASP A 61 2.71 5.05 -0.11
CA ASP A 61 3.44 4.67 -1.30
C ASP A 61 3.28 3.17 -1.66
N GLN A 62 3.85 2.77 -2.79
CA GLN A 62 3.84 1.39 -3.28
C GLN A 62 4.60 0.39 -2.40
N PHE A 63 5.54 0.84 -1.59
CA PHE A 63 6.41 0.00 -0.79
C PHE A 63 5.72 -0.43 0.50
N CYS A 64 4.96 0.48 1.10
CA CYS A 64 4.13 0.28 2.28
C CYS A 64 2.84 -0.53 1.98
N SER A 65 2.71 -1.00 0.74
CA SER A 65 1.45 -1.45 0.18
C SER A 65 1.20 -2.94 0.49
N SER A 66 0.07 -3.24 1.14
CA SER A 66 -0.43 -4.60 1.41
C SER A 66 -1.95 -4.65 1.35
N CYS A 67 -2.53 -5.65 0.67
CA CYS A 67 -3.99 -5.84 0.65
C CYS A 67 -4.54 -6.14 2.03
N ALA A 68 -3.78 -6.85 2.88
CA ALA A 68 -4.21 -7.12 4.26
C ALA A 68 -4.40 -5.84 5.08
N LEU A 69 -3.57 -4.81 4.83
CA LEU A 69 -3.74 -3.51 5.49
C LEU A 69 -4.98 -2.77 4.97
N ALA A 70 -5.24 -2.85 3.67
CA ALA A 70 -6.41 -2.23 3.05
C ALA A 70 -7.73 -2.84 3.54
N ILE A 71 -7.73 -4.12 3.96
CA ILE A 71 -8.90 -4.79 4.57
C ILE A 71 -9.06 -4.41 6.06
N ALA A 72 -7.95 -4.31 6.79
CA ALA A 72 -8.00 -4.08 8.25
C ALA A 72 -8.29 -2.61 8.66
N LEU A 73 -8.02 -1.64 7.79
CA LEU A 73 -8.23 -0.21 8.10
C LEU A 73 -9.70 0.24 8.07
N PRO A 74 -10.53 -0.21 7.12
CA PRO A 74 -11.96 0.08 7.11
C PRO A 74 -12.69 -0.32 8.40
N GLU A 75 -12.34 -1.46 9.00
CA GLU A 75 -12.92 -1.91 10.29
C GLU A 75 -12.67 -0.92 11.44
N ARG A 76 -11.64 -0.08 11.32
CA ARG A 76 -11.28 0.96 12.29
C ARG A 76 -11.80 2.35 11.87
N GLY A 77 -12.64 2.41 10.82
CA GLY A 77 -13.16 3.65 10.26
C GLY A 77 -12.10 4.49 9.56
N ILE A 78 -11.02 3.88 9.06
CA ILE A 78 -9.92 4.58 8.40
C ILE A 78 -9.93 4.26 6.90
N TYR A 79 -9.88 5.30 6.06
CA TYR A 79 -9.76 5.18 4.62
C TYR A 79 -8.30 5.10 4.19
N TYR A 80 -8.04 4.33 3.14
CA TYR A 80 -6.68 4.05 2.68
C TYR A 80 -6.58 4.18 1.16
N VAL A 81 -5.69 5.06 0.70
CA VAL A 81 -5.37 5.24 -0.71
C VAL A 81 -3.89 4.99 -0.91
N ARG A 82 -3.55 4.24 -1.96
CA ARG A 82 -2.18 3.88 -2.28
C ARG A 82 -1.99 3.54 -3.74
N THR A 83 -0.76 3.65 -4.19
CA THR A 83 -0.29 2.96 -5.40
C THR A 83 -0.05 1.48 -5.09
N HIS A 84 -0.47 0.59 -5.97
CA HIS A 84 -0.27 -0.85 -5.83
C HIS A 84 0.69 -1.37 -6.89
N ARG A 85 1.57 -2.32 -6.54
CA ARG A 85 2.32 -3.05 -7.56
C ARG A 85 1.51 -4.22 -8.10
N ASN A 86 1.46 -4.35 -9.42
CA ASN A 86 0.65 -5.38 -10.09
C ASN A 86 1.15 -6.82 -9.82
N ASP A 87 2.42 -6.98 -9.40
CA ASP A 87 3.05 -8.27 -9.10
C ASP A 87 2.79 -8.78 -7.67
N ARG A 88 1.92 -8.08 -6.92
CA ARG A 88 1.61 -8.41 -5.52
C ARG A 88 0.30 -9.18 -5.41
N LEU A 89 0.25 -10.06 -4.41
CA LEU A 89 -0.92 -10.86 -4.09
C LEU A 89 -2.12 -9.96 -3.77
N GLY A 90 -3.29 -10.31 -4.31
CA GLY A 90 -4.52 -9.54 -4.20
C GLY A 90 -4.75 -8.53 -5.32
N TRP A 91 -3.83 -8.38 -6.28
CA TRP A 91 -4.10 -7.63 -7.50
C TRP A 91 -4.95 -8.46 -8.48
N PRO A 92 -6.00 -7.88 -9.11
CA PRO A 92 -6.87 -8.64 -10.02
C PRO A 92 -6.15 -9.05 -11.31
N THR A 93 -6.28 -10.33 -11.66
CA THR A 93 -5.70 -10.91 -12.89
C THR A 93 -6.40 -10.36 -14.13
N GLY A 94 -5.64 -9.99 -15.16
CA GLY A 94 -6.18 -9.48 -16.43
C GLY A 94 -6.75 -8.05 -16.37
N PHE A 95 -6.71 -7.40 -15.20
CA PHE A 95 -7.22 -6.04 -15.01
C PHE A 95 -6.28 -4.96 -15.56
N ALA A 96 -4.98 -5.10 -15.30
CA ALA A 96 -3.98 -4.11 -15.72
C ALA A 96 -3.89 -4.01 -17.25
N PHE A 97 -3.59 -2.82 -17.77
CA PHE A 97 -3.17 -2.71 -19.16
C PHE A 97 -1.82 -3.42 -19.33
N THR A 98 -1.67 -4.14 -20.44
CA THR A 98 -0.42 -4.82 -20.79
C THR A 98 0.63 -3.87 -21.36
N GLN A 99 0.21 -2.68 -21.77
CA GLN A 99 1.05 -1.68 -22.42
C GLN A 99 1.66 -0.75 -21.35
N GLU A 100 2.97 -0.50 -21.44
CA GLU A 100 3.62 0.49 -20.58
C GLU A 100 3.29 1.93 -20.97
N LYS A 101 3.02 2.18 -22.26
CA LYS A 101 2.67 3.49 -22.81
C LYS A 101 1.29 3.48 -23.41
N ARG A 102 0.59 4.61 -23.32
CA ARG A 102 -0.73 4.77 -23.92
C ARG A 102 -0.65 4.63 -25.45
N PRO A 103 -1.38 3.68 -26.07
CA PRO A 103 -1.49 3.63 -27.52
C PRO A 103 -2.14 4.88 -28.10
N MET A 104 -1.77 5.26 -29.32
CA MET A 104 -2.32 6.44 -29.99
C MET A 104 -3.86 6.41 -30.11
N LEU A 105 -4.42 5.22 -30.31
CA LEU A 105 -5.87 4.99 -30.43
C LEU A 105 -6.62 5.02 -29.08
N MET A 106 -5.93 4.93 -27.96
CA MET A 106 -6.57 4.97 -26.63
C MET A 106 -6.79 6.43 -26.22
N LEU A 107 -8.02 6.81 -25.90
CA LEU A 107 -8.32 8.18 -25.44
C LEU A 107 -7.54 8.52 -24.16
N ARG A 108 -7.05 9.76 -24.09
CA ARG A 108 -6.35 10.24 -22.89
C ARG A 108 -7.30 10.23 -21.69
N GLY A 109 -6.80 9.76 -20.55
CA GLY A 109 -7.62 9.59 -19.34
C GLY A 109 -8.44 8.31 -19.31
N THR A 110 -8.21 7.37 -20.23
CA THR A 110 -8.81 6.03 -20.14
C THR A 110 -8.28 5.31 -18.89
N TYR A 111 -9.19 4.82 -18.06
CA TYR A 111 -8.90 4.05 -16.85
C TYR A 111 -9.79 2.82 -16.76
N ARG A 112 -9.38 1.86 -15.93
CA ARG A 112 -10.19 0.70 -15.54
C ARG A 112 -10.43 0.74 -14.04
N ILE A 113 -11.59 0.25 -13.63
CA ILE A 113 -11.97 0.07 -12.22
C ILE A 113 -12.30 -1.39 -12.01
N ALA A 114 -11.77 -1.98 -10.93
CA ALA A 114 -12.15 -3.29 -10.44
C ALA A 114 -12.53 -3.17 -8.98
N GLN A 115 -13.61 -3.84 -8.59
CA GLN A 115 -14.07 -3.92 -7.21
C GLN A 115 -13.91 -5.36 -6.73
N TRP A 116 -13.48 -5.53 -5.49
CA TRP A 116 -13.38 -6.87 -4.91
C TRP A 116 -14.76 -7.39 -4.53
N THR A 117 -15.08 -8.62 -4.93
CA THR A 117 -16.34 -9.31 -4.67
C THR A 117 -16.63 -9.59 -3.19
N GLU A 118 -15.60 -9.87 -2.38
CA GLU A 118 -15.77 -10.21 -0.95
C GLU A 118 -15.65 -8.97 -0.04
N HIS A 119 -14.91 -7.95 -0.52
CA HIS A 119 -14.64 -6.71 0.19
C HIS A 119 -15.03 -5.53 -0.70
N LEU A 120 -16.33 -5.22 -0.74
CA LEU A 120 -16.89 -4.19 -1.64
C LEU A 120 -16.31 -2.79 -1.39
N GLU A 121 -15.77 -2.55 -0.20
CA GLU A 121 -15.07 -1.32 0.19
C GLU A 121 -13.69 -1.17 -0.48
N LEU A 122 -13.15 -2.24 -1.09
CA LEU A 122 -11.88 -2.21 -1.80
C LEU A 122 -12.09 -2.06 -3.31
N VAL A 123 -11.55 -0.96 -3.83
CA VAL A 123 -11.58 -0.63 -5.27
C VAL A 123 -10.15 -0.43 -5.77
N ALA A 124 -9.83 -1.10 -6.87
CA ALA A 124 -8.60 -0.90 -7.62
C ALA A 124 -8.88 -0.05 -8.86
N VAL A 125 -8.00 0.92 -9.12
CA VAL A 125 -8.04 1.76 -10.32
C VAL A 125 -6.71 1.63 -11.03
N PHE A 126 -6.75 1.52 -12.36
CA PHE A 126 -5.55 1.43 -13.18
C PHE A 126 -5.69 2.30 -14.43
N TRP A 127 -4.68 3.11 -14.72
CA TRP A 127 -4.59 3.97 -15.89
C TRP A 127 -3.18 3.92 -16.46
N VAL A 128 -3.02 4.31 -17.73
CA VAL A 128 -1.70 4.48 -18.36
C VAL A 128 -1.48 5.96 -18.57
N GLU A 129 -0.33 6.47 -18.11
CA GLU A 129 0.07 7.84 -18.39
C GLU A 129 0.53 8.00 -19.86
N SER A 130 0.51 9.26 -20.32
CA SER A 130 0.68 9.62 -21.73
C SER A 130 2.09 9.33 -22.27
#